data_AF-A0A377D1V8-F1
#
_entry.id   AF-A0A377D1V8-F1
#
_cell.length_a   1.000
_cell.length_b   1.000
_cell.length_c   1.000
_cell.angle_alpha   90.00
_cell.angle_beta   90.00
_cell.angle_gamma   90.00
#
_symmetry.space_group_name_H-M   'P 1'
#
loop_
_entity.id
_entity.type
_entity.pdbx_description
1 polymer ?
#
loop_
_entity_poly.entity_id
_entity_poly.type
_entity_poly.pdbx_seq_one_letter_code
_entity_poly.pdbx_strand_id
1 'polypeptide(L)'
;MLASMRLCANVPAQHAIQTALGGYQSISEFITPGGRLYEQRNRAWELINDIPGVSCVKPRGALYMFPKIDAKRFNIHDDQKMVLDFLLQEKFCWCKGRHSTAVAGSLPHCHATACR
;
A
#
# COMPACT_ATOMS: atom_id res chain seq x y z
N MET A 1 32.11 2.48 -4.49
CA MET A 1 31.92 1.38 -3.51
C MET A 1 31.47 1.99 -2.18
N LEU A 2 30.18 2.37 -2.06
CA LEU A 2 29.62 3.02 -0.86
C LEU A 2 29.10 2.02 0.20
N ALA A 3 29.03 0.73 -0.15
CA ALA A 3 28.56 -0.32 0.75
C ALA A 3 29.53 -0.62 1.92
N SER A 4 30.82 -0.29 1.79
CA SER A 4 31.82 -0.56 2.85
C SER A 4 31.80 0.43 4.02
N MET A 5 31.05 1.55 3.94
CA MET A 5 30.89 2.45 5.09
C MET A 5 29.93 1.87 6.15
N ARG A 6 29.10 0.88 5.78
CA ARG A 6 28.25 0.10 6.68
C ARG A 6 28.68 -1.37 6.58
N LEU A 7 29.71 -1.74 7.34
CA LEU A 7 30.52 -2.99 7.28
C LEU A 7 29.80 -4.26 6.76
N CYS A 8 28.59 -4.56 7.24
CA CYS A 8 27.73 -5.61 6.68
C CYS A 8 26.27 -5.42 7.11
N ALA A 9 25.34 -6.04 6.37
CA ALA A 9 23.99 -6.29 6.88
C ALA A 9 24.05 -7.37 7.98
N ASN A 10 23.02 -7.44 8.82
CA ASN A 10 22.92 -8.41 9.91
C ASN A 10 23.17 -9.86 9.45
N VAL A 11 24.31 -10.43 9.86
CA VAL A 11 24.76 -11.78 9.47
C VAL A 11 23.70 -12.87 9.77
N PRO A 12 22.99 -12.89 10.93
CA PRO A 12 21.97 -13.90 11.18
C PRO A 12 20.82 -13.90 10.17
N ALA A 13 20.41 -12.74 9.66
CA ALA A 13 19.32 -12.68 8.69
C ALA A 13 19.77 -13.12 7.30
N GLN A 14 21.06 -13.04 6.97
CA GLN A 14 21.58 -13.53 5.69
C GLN A 14 21.42 -15.05 5.55
N HIS A 15 21.54 -15.79 6.66
CA HIS A 15 21.27 -17.24 6.67
C HIS A 15 19.80 -17.57 6.38
N ALA A 16 18.86 -16.70 6.75
CA ALA A 16 17.44 -16.90 6.47
C ALA A 16 17.10 -16.77 4.98
N ILE A 17 17.92 -16.06 4.18
CA ILE A 17 17.66 -15.85 2.74
C ILE A 17 17.66 -17.18 1.99
N GLN A 18 18.59 -18.08 2.31
CA GLN A 18 18.69 -19.38 1.63
C GLN A 18 17.45 -20.24 1.87
N THR A 19 16.92 -20.24 3.09
CA THR A 19 15.69 -20.97 3.46
C THR A 19 14.43 -20.27 2.98
N ALA A 20 14.45 -18.94 2.83
CA ALA A 20 13.31 -18.20 2.31
C ALA A 20 13.15 -18.41 0.79
N LEU A 21 14.26 -18.47 0.05
CA LEU A 21 14.26 -18.71 -1.40
C LEU A 21 14.17 -20.20 -1.76
N GLY A 22 14.75 -21.07 -0.95
CA GLY A 22 14.77 -22.51 -1.16
C GLY A 22 13.75 -23.25 -0.30
N GLY A 23 13.01 -24.19 -0.88
CA GLY A 23 12.08 -25.04 -0.16
C GLY A 23 10.62 -24.59 -0.27
N TYR A 24 9.82 -24.96 0.72
CA TYR A 24 8.37 -24.77 0.70
C TYR A 24 7.98 -23.30 0.92
N GLN A 25 7.24 -22.74 -0.02
CA GLN A 25 6.76 -21.36 0.03
C GLN A 25 5.43 -21.28 0.79
N SER A 26 5.52 -21.15 2.11
CA SER A 26 4.37 -21.07 3.02
C SER A 26 3.40 -19.92 2.71
N ILE A 27 3.86 -18.86 2.03
CA ILE A 27 3.02 -17.73 1.62
C ILE A 27 1.89 -18.15 0.65
N SER A 28 2.07 -19.24 -0.10
CA SER A 28 1.11 -19.72 -1.10
C SER A 28 -0.23 -20.12 -0.48
N GLU A 29 -0.21 -20.64 0.75
CA GLU A 29 -1.41 -21.01 1.50
C GLU A 29 -2.25 -19.80 1.90
N PHE A 30 -1.62 -18.64 2.10
CA PHE A 30 -2.32 -17.44 2.55
C PHE A 30 -2.96 -16.65 1.42
N ILE A 31 -2.45 -16.80 0.19
CA ILE A 31 -2.90 -16.04 -1.00
C ILE A 31 -3.92 -16.80 -1.86
N THR A 32 -4.08 -18.10 -1.63
CA THR A 32 -5.07 -18.93 -2.35
C THR A 32 -6.49 -18.69 -1.81
N PRO A 33 -7.54 -19.03 -2.57
CA PRO A 33 -8.93 -18.92 -2.09
C PRO A 33 -9.12 -19.72 -0.79
N GLY A 34 -9.67 -19.11 0.25
CA GLY A 34 -9.71 -19.68 1.62
C GLY A 34 -8.50 -19.35 2.49
N GLY A 35 -7.42 -18.80 1.91
CA GLY A 35 -6.28 -18.25 2.63
C GLY A 35 -6.63 -16.92 3.31
N ARG A 36 -6.07 -16.69 4.50
CA ARG A 36 -6.40 -15.51 5.33
C ARG A 36 -6.20 -14.18 4.59
N LEU A 37 -5.10 -14.02 3.85
CA LEU A 37 -4.80 -12.75 3.16
C LEU A 37 -5.73 -12.54 1.97
N TYR A 38 -6.13 -13.61 1.28
CA TYR A 38 -7.09 -13.55 0.19
C TYR A 38 -8.46 -13.06 0.67
N GLU A 39 -8.97 -13.64 1.76
CA GLU A 39 -10.27 -13.26 2.33
C GLU A 39 -10.25 -11.86 2.94
N GLN A 40 -9.19 -11.51 3.68
CA GLN A 40 -9.03 -10.16 4.24
C GLN A 40 -9.01 -9.09 3.15
N ARG A 41 -8.29 -9.34 2.04
CA ARG A 41 -8.27 -8.44 0.88
C ARG A 41 -9.66 -8.28 0.27
N ASN A 42 -10.39 -9.38 0.05
CA ASN A 42 -11.72 -9.33 -0.55
C ASN A 42 -12.69 -8.57 0.36
N ARG A 43 -12.72 -8.90 1.65
CA ARG A 43 -13.64 -8.27 2.61
C ARG A 43 -13.37 -6.78 2.74
N ALA A 44 -12.10 -6.38 2.84
CA ALA A 44 -11.74 -4.98 2.95
C ALA A 44 -12.04 -4.21 1.64
N TRP A 45 -11.85 -4.83 0.47
CA TRP A 45 -12.23 -4.23 -0.80
C TRP A 45 -13.74 -4.03 -0.95
N GLU A 46 -14.56 -4.99 -0.52
CA GLU A 46 -16.02 -4.86 -0.50
C GLU A 46 -16.47 -3.71 0.39
N LEU A 47 -15.99 -3.69 1.65
CA LEU A 47 -16.36 -2.67 2.63
C LEU A 47 -15.97 -1.26 2.17
N ILE A 48 -14.81 -1.10 1.54
CA ILE A 48 -14.35 0.21 1.05
C ILE A 48 -15.20 0.71 -0.13
N ASN A 49 -15.63 -0.17 -1.04
CA ASN A 49 -16.46 0.23 -2.18
C ASN A 49 -17.94 0.42 -1.81
N ASP A 50 -18.38 -0.11 -0.67
CA ASP A 50 -19.73 0.13 -0.14
C ASP A 50 -19.87 1.56 0.44
N ILE A 51 -18.75 2.22 0.77
CA ILE A 51 -18.76 3.59 1.30
C ILE A 51 -19.08 4.59 0.18
N PRO A 52 -20.17 5.38 0.29
CA PRO A 52 -20.59 6.26 -0.77
C PRO A 52 -19.61 7.43 -0.94
N GLY A 53 -19.00 7.56 -2.13
CA GLY A 53 -18.00 8.59 -2.43
C GLY A 53 -16.55 8.13 -2.28
N VAL A 54 -16.33 6.84 -2.00
CA VAL A 54 -15.03 6.18 -2.03
C VAL A 54 -15.05 5.10 -3.11
N SER A 55 -13.97 4.98 -3.86
CA SER A 55 -13.80 3.95 -4.90
C SER A 55 -12.43 3.31 -4.79
N CYS A 56 -12.32 1.99 -4.93
CA CYS A 56 -11.03 1.30 -4.84
C CYS A 56 -10.88 0.25 -5.94
N VAL A 57 -9.79 0.35 -6.71
CA VAL A 57 -9.39 -0.69 -7.66
C VAL A 57 -8.98 -1.95 -6.88
N LYS A 58 -9.46 -3.12 -7.31
CA LYS A 58 -9.13 -4.39 -6.64
C LYS A 58 -7.63 -4.68 -6.77
N PRO A 59 -6.88 -4.79 -5.66
CA PRO A 59 -5.45 -5.05 -5.72
C PRO A 59 -5.20 -6.49 -6.23
N ARG A 60 -4.32 -6.61 -7.24
CA ARG A 60 -3.92 -7.90 -7.81
C ARG A 60 -2.77 -8.58 -7.05
N GLY A 61 -2.19 -7.90 -6.07
CA GLY A 61 -1.08 -8.35 -5.24
C GLY A 61 -0.72 -7.30 -4.18
N ALA A 62 0.33 -7.57 -3.40
CA ALA A 62 0.73 -6.78 -2.21
C ALA A 62 -0.32 -6.73 -1.09
N LEU A 63 0.02 -6.03 0.00
CA LEU A 63 -0.78 -5.95 1.23
C LEU A 63 -1.47 -4.58 1.42
N TYR A 64 -1.57 -3.77 0.37
CA TYR A 64 -2.05 -2.40 0.44
C TYR A 64 -3.20 -2.15 -0.54
N MET A 65 -4.09 -1.23 -0.16
CA MET A 65 -5.15 -0.70 -1.01
C MET A 65 -5.05 0.81 -1.04
N PHE A 66 -5.33 1.38 -2.21
CA PHE A 66 -5.33 2.82 -2.44
C PHE A 66 -6.74 3.26 -2.84
N PRO A 67 -7.62 3.53 -1.86
CA PRO A 67 -8.94 4.06 -2.14
C PRO A 67 -8.82 5.50 -2.65
N LYS A 68 -9.57 5.80 -3.71
CA LYS A 68 -9.80 7.15 -4.22
C LYS A 68 -11.05 7.71 -3.54
N ILE A 69 -10.87 8.81 -2.82
CA ILE A 69 -11.94 9.55 -2.16
C ILE A 69 -12.36 10.73 -3.04
N ASP A 70 -13.65 10.97 -3.18
CA ASP A 70 -14.17 12.14 -3.89
C ASP A 70 -14.04 13.41 -3.05
N ALA A 71 -12.98 14.17 -3.28
CA ALA A 71 -12.68 15.41 -2.55
C ALA A 71 -13.80 16.47 -2.65
N LYS A 72 -14.57 16.49 -3.75
CA LYS A 72 -15.67 17.47 -3.94
C LYS A 72 -16.84 17.18 -3.02
N ARG A 73 -17.15 15.90 -2.79
CA ARG A 73 -18.26 15.48 -1.94
C ARG A 73 -18.00 15.75 -0.46
N PHE A 74 -16.77 15.57 -0.02
CA PHE A 74 -16.37 15.72 1.38
C PHE A 74 -15.69 17.06 1.69
N ASN A 75 -15.64 17.98 0.72
CA ASN A 75 -14.99 19.29 0.83
C ASN A 75 -13.54 19.20 1.37
N ILE A 76 -12.78 18.21 0.88
CA ILE A 76 -11.41 17.95 1.32
C ILE A 76 -10.47 18.82 0.49
N HIS A 77 -9.82 19.78 1.15
CA HIS A 77 -8.80 20.65 0.53
C HIS A 77 -7.36 20.19 0.83
N ASP A 78 -7.19 19.42 1.91
CA ASP A 78 -5.90 18.86 2.32
C ASP A 78 -6.06 17.45 2.91
N ASP A 79 -5.49 16.47 2.22
CA ASP A 79 -5.48 15.06 2.64
C ASP A 79 -4.78 14.85 3.99
N GLN A 80 -3.81 15.70 4.35
CA GLN A 80 -3.09 15.56 5.62
C GLN A 80 -3.98 15.90 6.80
N LYS A 81 -4.77 16.96 6.66
CA LYS A 81 -5.72 17.41 7.67
C LYS A 81 -6.83 16.37 7.86
N MET A 82 -7.35 15.82 6.76
CA MET A 82 -8.30 14.71 6.81
C MET A 82 -7.75 13.54 7.63
N VAL A 83 -6.55 13.04 7.30
CA VAL A 83 -5.95 11.90 8.01
C VAL A 83 -5.72 12.21 9.50
N LEU A 84 -5.32 13.44 9.83
CA LEU A 84 -5.14 13.86 11.22
C LEU A 84 -6.47 13.88 11.98
N ASP A 85 -7.52 14.43 11.38
CA ASP A 85 -8.85 14.50 11.99
C ASP A 85 -9.40 13.09 12.26
N PHE A 86 -9.24 12.17 11.31
CA PHE A 86 -9.57 10.74 11.49
C PHE A 86 -8.74 10.07 12.59
N LEU A 87 -7.46 10.37 12.70
CA LEU A 87 -6.60 9.83 13.75
C LEU A 87 -7.05 10.29 15.13
N LEU A 88 -7.45 11.55 15.28
CA LEU A 88 -7.89 12.10 16.56
C LEU A 88 -9.26 11.54 16.99
N GLN A 89 -10.16 11.32 16.04
CA GLN A 89 -11.53 10.82 16.31
C GLN A 89 -11.58 9.31 16.51
N GLU A 90 -11.10 8.55 15.52
CA GLU A 90 -11.26 7.08 15.45
C GLU A 90 -10.03 6.33 15.96
N LYS A 91 -8.94 7.03 16.30
CA LYS A 91 -7.64 6.43 16.66
C LYS A 91 -7.06 5.51 15.59
N PHE A 92 -7.50 5.68 14.34
CA PHE A 92 -7.05 4.92 13.19
C PHE A 92 -6.11 5.77 12.33
N CYS A 93 -4.91 5.26 12.03
CA CYS A 93 -3.88 5.98 11.28
C CYS A 93 -3.78 5.51 9.82
N TRP A 94 -3.92 6.44 8.86
CA TRP A 94 -3.75 6.18 7.42
C TRP A 94 -2.50 6.88 6.88
N CYS A 95 -1.94 6.36 5.78
CA CYS A 95 -0.89 7.05 5.05
C CYS A 95 -1.51 8.03 4.04
N LYS A 96 -1.07 9.30 4.08
CA LYS A 96 -1.48 10.32 3.11
C LYS A 96 -1.06 9.97 1.68
N GLY A 97 -1.97 10.15 0.72
CA GLY A 97 -1.75 9.85 -0.69
C GLY A 97 -0.69 10.74 -1.37
N ARG A 98 -0.50 11.99 -0.92
CA ARG A 98 0.40 12.95 -1.58
C ARG A 98 1.87 12.52 -1.67
N HIS A 99 2.36 11.69 -0.76
CA HIS A 99 3.76 11.19 -0.82
C HIS A 99 3.90 9.88 -1.59
N SER A 100 2.83 9.11 -1.68
CA SER A 100 2.76 7.91 -2.49
C SER A 100 2.13 8.33 -3.81
N THR A 101 2.91 8.88 -4.75
CA THR A 101 2.43 9.32 -6.08
C THR A 101 1.73 8.17 -6.81
N ALA A 102 0.44 8.00 -6.51
CA ALA A 102 -0.43 7.00 -7.10
C ALA A 102 -0.83 7.53 -8.47
N VAL A 103 0.00 7.23 -9.47
CA VAL A 103 -0.36 7.38 -10.88
C VAL A 103 -1.43 6.32 -11.17
N ALA A 104 -2.68 6.62 -10.82
CA ALA A 104 -3.83 5.92 -11.35
C ALA A 104 -3.91 6.26 -12.84
N GLY A 105 -3.55 5.31 -13.69
CA GLY A 105 -3.39 5.51 -15.13
C GLY A 105 -4.61 6.14 -15.80
N SER A 106 -4.39 7.29 -16.43
CA SER A 106 -4.96 7.76 -17.71
C SER A 106 -4.75 9.27 -17.84
N LEU A 107 -3.54 9.68 -18.24
CA LEU A 107 -3.30 10.97 -18.91
C LEU A 107 -1.97 10.89 -19.67
N PRO A 108 -2.00 10.85 -21.01
CA PRO A 108 -0.80 10.87 -21.82
C PRO A 108 -0.40 12.34 -21.95
N HIS A 109 0.40 12.91 -21.03
CA HIS A 109 1.16 14.17 -21.19
C HIS A 109 1.73 14.65 -19.85
N CYS A 110 2.70 13.95 -19.28
CA CYS A 110 3.60 14.57 -18.30
C CYS A 110 5.02 14.13 -18.61
N HIS A 111 5.71 15.00 -19.35
CA HIS A 111 7.11 14.89 -19.68
C HIS A 111 7.97 14.74 -18.44
N ALA A 112 8.92 13.83 -18.55
CA ALA A 112 10.04 13.66 -17.66
C ALA A 112 10.85 14.95 -17.51
N THR A 113 10.80 15.57 -16.33
CA THR A 113 11.82 16.55 -15.92
C THR A 113 12.02 16.51 -14.41
N ALA A 114 12.82 15.55 -13.94
CA ALA A 114 13.49 15.64 -12.65
C ALA A 114 14.66 14.64 -12.58
N CYS A 115 15.62 14.79 -13.49
CA CYS A 115 17.01 14.44 -13.22
C CYS A 115 17.79 15.75 -13.13
N ARG A 116 17.94 16.26 -11.91
CA ARG A 116 19.07 17.09 -11.48
C ARG A 116 19.46 16.62 -10.10
#